data_AF-A0A2G5TC92-F1
#
_entry.id   AF-A0A2G5TC92-F1
#
_cell.length_a   1.000
_cell.length_b   1.000
_cell.length_c   1.000
_cell.angle_alpha   90.00
_cell.angle_beta   90.00
_cell.angle_gamma   90.00
#
_symmetry.space_group_name_H-M   'P 1'
#
loop_
_entity.id
_entity.type
_entity.pdbx_description
1 polymer ?
#
loop_
_entity_poly.entity_id
_entity_poly.type
_entity_poly.pdbx_seq_one_letter_code
_entity_poly.pdbx_strand_id
1 'polypeptide(L)'
;MTMNLVVRDQPSQTENGTFIDPTELVIFAENATTGFTVRTPYMRVTPHEVCQMITIFATAQLIPNVKSISMVGNNGMADIPFVIPSYKKRDVVVCISPLFVSEQWQNFLLAVHIYKKYGAHMNLYLISAVTSFYDLMKEYEKEGYMTIQPWIKVTFPGVPITTADPHNEIEFRNQAACQTDCLLQFKESARFVTFLDLDDVLIPRIAPTYVEEFQKLMDGKNKLAYMTYHKENYDVTTMRDSSKFSLTNMFANLELKHLTDQQSTNENVEPPLYYDNSSARIITSKEIQELEDDLRKMIEKPRISKIYSKLPNNHYYRDLVVNCYNDRYYRYDHAGRIGEMKCPGPHLCGFHQHPKITCMHVNATHIPMKTLHPITYYYATNPYFTGDIGCYSH
;
A
#
# COMPACT_ATOMS: atom_id res chain seq x y z
N MET A 1 4.94 -10.79 1.08
CA MET A 1 6.36 -10.47 1.32
C MET A 1 6.97 -10.01 0.01
N THR A 2 7.74 -8.93 0.04
CA THR A 2 8.36 -8.35 -1.17
C THR A 2 9.78 -8.87 -1.33
N MET A 3 10.07 -9.47 -2.48
CA MET A 3 11.40 -9.92 -2.87
C MET A 3 11.92 -9.02 -3.98
N ASN A 4 13.17 -8.58 -3.89
CA ASN A 4 13.78 -7.69 -4.87
C ASN A 4 14.85 -8.43 -5.68
N LEU A 5 14.88 -8.18 -6.99
CA LEU A 5 15.75 -8.85 -7.94
C LEU A 5 16.71 -7.87 -8.59
N VAL A 6 17.95 -8.29 -8.75
CA VAL A 6 18.93 -7.63 -9.61
C VAL A 6 19.38 -8.63 -10.67
N VAL A 7 19.09 -8.32 -11.94
CA VAL A 7 19.55 -9.10 -13.09
C VAL A 7 20.91 -8.56 -13.52
N ARG A 8 21.91 -9.45 -13.67
CA ARG A 8 23.22 -9.07 -14.21
C ARG A 8 23.33 -9.52 -15.66
N ASP A 9 23.45 -8.58 -16.59
CA ASP A 9 23.81 -8.87 -17.97
C ASP A 9 25.31 -9.19 -18.05
N GLN A 10 25.64 -10.47 -18.21
CA GLN A 10 26.79 -10.96 -19.00
C GLN A 10 26.76 -12.50 -19.06
N PRO A 11 26.61 -13.11 -20.24
CA PRO A 11 26.94 -14.52 -20.42
C PRO A 11 28.45 -14.61 -20.66
N SER A 12 29.24 -14.91 -19.63
CA SER A 12 30.59 -15.43 -19.87
C SER A 12 30.45 -16.85 -20.40
N GLN A 13 30.79 -17.05 -21.67
CA GLN A 13 30.85 -18.38 -22.29
C GLN A 13 31.78 -19.28 -21.48
N THR A 14 31.25 -20.38 -20.92
CA THR A 14 31.97 -21.65 -20.71
C THR A 14 31.01 -22.77 -20.27
N GLU A 15 31.04 -23.84 -21.07
CA GLU A 15 30.75 -25.27 -20.81
C GLU A 15 29.44 -25.74 -20.14
N ASN A 16 28.60 -26.42 -20.96
CA ASN A 16 27.80 -27.63 -20.66
C ASN A 16 27.08 -27.74 -19.30
N GLY A 17 26.43 -26.67 -18.85
CA GLY A 17 25.37 -26.73 -17.85
C GLY A 17 24.05 -26.22 -18.44
N THR A 18 22.91 -26.77 -18.02
CA THR A 18 21.59 -26.17 -18.30
C THR A 18 21.53 -24.78 -17.70
N PHE A 19 21.84 -23.76 -18.49
CA PHE A 19 21.77 -22.36 -18.07
C PHE A 19 20.34 -22.02 -17.65
N ILE A 20 20.20 -21.33 -16.51
CA ILE A 20 18.93 -20.72 -16.13
C ILE A 20 18.68 -19.52 -17.04
N ASP A 21 17.56 -19.53 -17.74
CA ASP A 21 17.09 -18.42 -18.55
C ASP A 21 16.77 -17.23 -17.62
N PRO A 22 17.37 -16.04 -17.83
CA PRO A 22 17.09 -14.86 -17.01
C PRO A 22 15.64 -14.39 -17.07
N THR A 23 14.83 -14.89 -18.01
CA THR A 23 13.39 -14.60 -18.13
C THR A 23 12.51 -15.52 -17.25
N GLU A 24 13.10 -16.51 -16.59
CA GLU A 24 12.41 -17.43 -15.69
C GLU A 24 12.98 -17.38 -14.27
N LEU A 25 12.09 -17.57 -13.30
CA LEU A 25 12.47 -17.85 -11.92
C LEU A 25 12.52 -19.36 -11.71
N VAL A 26 13.62 -19.84 -11.13
CA VAL A 26 13.76 -21.25 -10.73
C VAL A 26 13.63 -21.35 -9.23
N ILE A 27 12.65 -22.13 -8.78
CA ILE A 27 12.25 -22.22 -7.37
C ILE A 27 12.41 -23.68 -6.94
N PHE A 28 13.18 -23.90 -5.89
CA PHE A 28 13.22 -25.17 -5.17
C PHE A 28 12.29 -25.08 -3.95
N ALA A 29 11.45 -26.09 -3.74
CA ALA A 29 10.59 -26.19 -2.58
C ALA A 29 10.73 -27.57 -1.97
N GLU A 30 10.78 -27.64 -0.65
CA GLU A 30 10.87 -28.91 0.09
C GLU A 30 9.83 -28.99 1.20
N ASN A 31 9.40 -30.21 1.47
CA ASN A 31 8.62 -30.58 2.64
C ASN A 31 9.41 -31.60 3.48
N ALA A 32 8.75 -32.33 4.38
CA ALA A 32 9.43 -33.29 5.25
C ALA A 32 10.07 -34.50 4.53
N THR A 33 9.63 -34.82 3.31
CA THR A 33 9.96 -36.08 2.64
C THR A 33 10.46 -35.91 1.21
N THR A 34 10.14 -34.80 0.56
CA THR A 34 10.38 -34.58 -0.87
C THR A 34 10.82 -33.15 -1.13
N GLY A 35 11.76 -32.98 -2.06
CA GLY A 35 12.12 -31.69 -2.67
C GLY A 35 11.74 -31.68 -4.15
N PHE A 36 11.34 -30.52 -4.67
CA PHE A 36 10.94 -30.35 -6.06
C PHE A 36 11.41 -28.99 -6.59
N THR A 37 11.88 -28.98 -7.84
CA THR A 37 12.25 -27.74 -8.55
C THR A 37 11.21 -27.41 -9.59
N VAL A 38 10.71 -26.18 -9.57
CA VAL A 38 9.79 -25.63 -10.55
C VAL A 38 10.43 -24.44 -11.26
N ARG A 39 10.15 -24.30 -12.55
CA ARG A 39 10.48 -23.10 -13.33
C ARG A 39 9.19 -22.36 -13.62
N THR A 40 9.20 -21.05 -13.46
CA THR A 40 8.05 -20.20 -13.79
C THR A 40 8.52 -18.95 -14.52
N PRO A 41 7.83 -18.54 -15.59
CA PRO A 41 8.01 -17.20 -16.12
C PRO A 41 7.52 -16.18 -15.09
N TYR A 42 7.99 -14.95 -15.24
CA TYR A 42 7.42 -13.80 -14.55
C TYR A 42 6.85 -12.81 -15.56
N MET A 43 5.85 -12.05 -15.12
CA MET A 43 5.28 -10.93 -15.87
C MET A 43 5.72 -9.62 -15.24
N ARG A 44 6.01 -8.63 -16.08
CA ARG A 44 6.21 -7.24 -15.65
C ARG A 44 4.86 -6.65 -15.23
N VAL A 45 4.82 -6.05 -14.05
CA VAL A 45 3.63 -5.37 -13.51
C VAL A 45 3.68 -3.87 -13.86
N THR A 46 4.85 -3.27 -13.75
CA THR A 46 5.06 -1.84 -14.03
C THR A 46 5.00 -1.55 -15.54
N PRO A 47 4.06 -0.75 -16.06
CA PRO A 47 3.86 -0.56 -17.50
C PRO A 47 4.85 0.41 -18.15
N HIS A 48 5.64 1.15 -17.36
CA HIS A 48 6.54 2.21 -17.83
C HIS A 48 8.01 1.91 -17.51
N GLU A 49 8.94 2.58 -18.21
CA GLU A 49 10.40 2.41 -18.03
C GLU A 49 11.05 3.55 -17.23
N VAL A 50 10.24 4.34 -16.53
CA VAL A 50 10.69 5.57 -15.84
C VAL A 50 11.60 5.27 -14.63
N CYS A 51 11.48 4.08 -14.04
CA CYS A 51 12.20 3.65 -12.83
C CYS A 51 13.20 2.54 -13.12
N GLN A 52 14.36 2.54 -12.46
CA GLN A 52 15.36 1.46 -12.56
C GLN A 52 14.82 0.12 -12.04
N MET A 53 14.04 0.12 -10.95
CA MET A 53 13.43 -1.10 -10.42
C MET A 53 11.99 -1.23 -10.89
N ILE A 54 11.69 -2.40 -11.45
CA ILE A 54 10.35 -2.77 -11.91
C ILE A 54 9.76 -3.82 -10.99
N THR A 55 8.45 -3.74 -10.79
CA THR A 55 7.71 -4.80 -10.11
C THR A 55 7.46 -5.93 -11.10
N ILE A 56 7.77 -7.16 -10.70
CA ILE A 56 7.41 -8.37 -11.43
C ILE A 56 6.51 -9.26 -10.59
N PHE A 57 5.74 -10.11 -11.26
CA PHE A 57 4.87 -11.09 -10.63
C PHE A 57 5.08 -12.46 -11.26
N ALA A 58 5.15 -13.50 -10.43
CA ALA A 58 5.28 -14.88 -10.88
C ALA A 58 4.37 -15.78 -10.04
N THR A 59 3.83 -16.84 -10.64
CA THR A 59 2.98 -17.82 -9.95
C THR A 59 3.49 -19.22 -10.27
N ALA A 60 3.80 -19.99 -9.24
CA ALA A 60 4.22 -21.38 -9.37
C ALA A 60 3.37 -22.30 -8.48
N GLN A 61 3.02 -23.47 -9.00
CA GLN A 61 2.41 -24.53 -8.19
C GLN A 61 3.50 -25.30 -7.46
N LEU A 62 3.42 -25.32 -6.12
CA LEU A 62 4.36 -26.04 -5.27
C LEU A 62 3.76 -27.35 -4.75
N ILE A 63 4.61 -28.14 -4.09
CA ILE A 63 4.22 -29.34 -3.35
C ILE A 63 3.36 -29.01 -2.12
N PRO A 64 2.50 -29.93 -1.63
CA PRO A 64 1.76 -29.71 -0.38
C PRO A 64 2.67 -29.60 0.84
N ASN A 65 2.22 -28.84 1.85
CA ASN A 65 2.89 -28.69 3.15
C ASN A 65 4.35 -28.26 3.04
N VAL A 66 4.63 -27.28 2.17
CA VAL A 66 5.95 -26.68 1.98
C VAL A 66 6.51 -26.21 3.33
N LYS A 67 7.76 -26.58 3.61
CA LYS A 67 8.51 -26.14 4.79
C LYS A 67 9.50 -25.04 4.48
N SER A 68 10.14 -25.09 3.32
CA SER A 68 11.08 -24.06 2.86
C SER A 68 10.99 -23.88 1.35
N ILE A 69 11.36 -22.68 0.89
CA ILE A 69 11.43 -22.29 -0.51
C ILE A 69 12.78 -21.62 -0.71
N SER A 70 13.46 -21.95 -1.81
CA SER A 70 14.72 -21.34 -2.18
C SER A 70 14.70 -20.95 -3.66
N MET A 71 15.26 -19.78 -3.99
CA MET A 71 15.49 -19.37 -5.37
C MET A 71 16.81 -19.96 -5.84
N VAL A 72 16.79 -20.60 -7.01
CA VAL A 72 17.94 -21.29 -7.58
C VAL A 72 18.62 -20.39 -8.61
N GLY A 73 19.93 -20.23 -8.46
CA GLY A 73 20.83 -19.67 -9.46
C GLY A 73 21.81 -20.74 -9.96
N ASN A 74 22.58 -20.41 -10.99
CA ASN A 74 23.58 -21.31 -11.59
C ASN A 74 24.67 -21.72 -10.58
N ASN A 75 24.96 -20.88 -9.60
CA ASN A 75 26.05 -21.02 -8.65
C ASN A 75 25.58 -21.21 -7.19
N GLY A 76 24.30 -21.53 -6.97
CA GLY A 76 23.76 -21.82 -5.64
C GLY A 76 22.28 -21.55 -5.49
N MET A 77 21.80 -21.56 -4.25
CA MET A 77 20.41 -21.27 -3.89
C MET A 77 20.38 -20.21 -2.79
N ALA A 78 19.29 -19.45 -2.73
CA ALA A 78 19.00 -18.49 -1.68
C ALA A 78 17.63 -18.81 -1.08
N ASP A 79 17.59 -19.11 0.21
CA ASP A 79 16.34 -19.37 0.93
C ASP A 79 15.51 -18.10 1.00
N ILE A 80 14.24 -18.20 0.64
CA ILE A 80 13.30 -17.08 0.66
C ILE A 80 12.24 -17.33 1.72
N PRO A 81 12.12 -16.43 2.71
CA PRO A 81 11.01 -16.49 3.64
C PRO A 81 9.67 -16.35 2.91
N PHE A 82 8.68 -17.12 3.36
CA PHE A 82 7.31 -17.01 2.90
C PHE A 82 6.38 -16.85 4.09
N VAL A 83 5.22 -16.24 3.84
CA VAL A 83 4.20 -16.01 4.86
C VAL A 83 2.96 -16.79 4.45
N ILE A 84 2.40 -17.54 5.40
CA ILE A 84 1.11 -18.20 5.21
C ILE A 84 0.02 -17.12 5.36
N PRO A 85 -0.91 -17.00 4.39
CA PRO A 85 -1.96 -15.98 4.45
C PRO A 85 -2.89 -16.20 5.65
N SER A 86 -3.59 -15.14 6.05
CA SER A 86 -4.57 -15.22 7.12
C SER A 86 -5.83 -15.94 6.63
N TYR A 87 -6.25 -17.00 7.33
CA TYR A 87 -7.51 -17.70 7.07
C TYR A 87 -8.71 -17.15 7.86
N LYS A 88 -8.52 -16.06 8.62
CA LYS A 88 -9.61 -15.40 9.35
C LYS A 88 -10.61 -14.83 8.35
N LYS A 89 -11.82 -15.38 8.33
CA LYS A 89 -12.88 -14.95 7.41
C LYS A 89 -13.28 -13.49 7.64
N ARG A 90 -13.42 -12.75 6.55
CA ARG A 90 -13.86 -11.35 6.49
C ARG A 90 -14.79 -11.19 5.30
N ASP A 91 -15.80 -10.33 5.41
CA ASP A 91 -16.63 -10.04 4.26
C ASP A 91 -15.91 -9.10 3.28
N VAL A 92 -15.40 -7.98 3.79
CA VAL A 92 -14.69 -6.98 2.99
C VAL A 92 -13.38 -6.59 3.68
N VAL A 93 -12.30 -6.50 2.90
CA VAL A 93 -11.02 -5.93 3.33
C VAL A 93 -10.69 -4.72 2.47
N VAL A 94 -10.41 -3.60 3.12
CA VAL A 94 -9.94 -2.37 2.47
C VAL A 94 -8.44 -2.26 2.70
N CYS A 95 -7.67 -2.47 1.63
CA CYS A 95 -6.23 -2.35 1.59
C CYS A 95 -5.83 -0.90 1.30
N ILE A 96 -5.26 -0.23 2.31
CA ILE A 96 -4.78 1.15 2.19
C ILE A 96 -3.32 1.14 1.75
N SER A 97 -3.01 1.92 0.73
CA SER A 97 -1.66 2.06 0.16
C SER A 97 -0.62 2.51 1.20
N PRO A 98 0.70 2.31 0.93
CA PRO A 98 1.73 2.59 1.92
C PRO A 98 1.78 4.05 2.36
N LEU A 99 1.59 4.28 3.67
CA LEU A 99 1.81 5.59 4.27
C LEU A 99 3.29 5.87 4.46
N PHE A 100 3.71 7.08 4.09
CA PHE A 100 5.08 7.55 4.17
C PHE A 100 5.12 8.98 4.67
N VAL A 101 5.87 9.22 5.75
CA VAL A 101 5.99 10.51 6.45
C VAL A 101 4.60 11.15 6.65
N SER A 102 3.61 10.31 6.97
CA SER A 102 2.22 10.74 7.00
C SER A 102 1.88 11.43 8.32
N GLU A 103 1.11 12.50 8.21
CA GLU A 103 0.52 13.25 9.33
C GLU A 103 -0.99 13.43 9.16
N GLN A 104 -1.60 12.70 8.22
CA GLN A 104 -3.01 12.83 7.81
C GLN A 104 -3.98 12.12 8.76
N TRP A 105 -3.86 12.41 10.06
CA TRP A 105 -4.65 11.76 11.11
C TRP A 105 -6.16 12.03 10.98
N GLN A 106 -6.56 13.17 10.43
CA GLN A 106 -7.98 13.49 10.18
C GLN A 106 -8.60 12.57 9.12
N ASN A 107 -7.89 12.35 8.00
CA ASN A 107 -8.32 11.42 6.95
C ASN A 107 -8.36 9.99 7.47
N PHE A 108 -7.38 9.59 8.29
CA PHE A 108 -7.41 8.29 8.96
C PHE A 108 -8.66 8.09 9.81
N LEU A 109 -9.02 9.07 10.64
CA LEU A 109 -10.21 8.97 11.49
C LEU A 109 -11.48 8.89 10.64
N LEU A 110 -11.60 9.68 9.58
CA LEU A 110 -12.71 9.58 8.64
C LEU A 110 -12.80 8.17 8.05
N ALA A 111 -11.71 7.69 7.44
CA ALA A 111 -11.63 6.41 6.76
C ALA A 111 -11.92 5.24 7.70
N VAL A 112 -11.24 5.16 8.84
CA VAL A 112 -11.33 4.00 9.75
C VAL A 112 -12.72 3.83 10.35
N HIS A 113 -13.41 4.94 10.66
CA HIS A 113 -14.76 4.93 11.20
C HIS A 113 -15.79 4.56 10.12
N ILE A 114 -15.64 5.08 8.91
CA ILE A 114 -16.52 4.73 7.77
C ILE A 114 -16.37 3.25 7.41
N TYR A 115 -15.14 2.76 7.29
CA TYR A 115 -14.90 1.36 6.93
C TYR A 115 -15.47 0.41 7.96
N LYS A 116 -15.29 0.73 9.26
CA LYS A 116 -15.90 -0.05 10.34
C LYS A 116 -17.43 -0.01 10.28
N LYS A 117 -18.04 1.17 10.09
CA LYS A 117 -19.49 1.35 10.03
C LYS A 117 -20.14 0.44 9.00
N TYR A 118 -19.56 0.37 7.81
CA TYR A 118 -20.11 -0.40 6.69
C TYR A 118 -19.59 -1.84 6.60
N GLY A 119 -18.94 -2.34 7.66
CA GLY A 119 -18.57 -3.75 7.83
C GLY A 119 -17.27 -4.19 7.16
N ALA A 120 -16.38 -3.26 6.82
CA ALA A 120 -15.06 -3.58 6.27
C ALA A 120 -13.97 -3.62 7.35
N HIS A 121 -12.96 -4.45 7.10
CA HIS A 121 -11.70 -4.42 7.85
C HIS A 121 -10.65 -3.59 7.10
N MET A 122 -10.10 -2.58 7.75
CA MET A 122 -9.04 -1.75 7.17
C MET A 122 -7.66 -2.40 7.41
N ASN A 123 -6.94 -2.71 6.35
CA ASN A 123 -5.54 -3.15 6.38
C ASN A 123 -4.65 -2.07 5.78
N LEU A 124 -3.86 -1.39 6.61
CA LEU A 124 -3.08 -0.23 6.20
C LEU A 124 -1.60 -0.56 6.18
N TYR A 125 -0.96 -0.29 5.05
CA TYR A 125 0.48 -0.45 4.92
C TYR A 125 1.20 0.79 5.42
N LEU A 126 2.23 0.59 6.25
CA LEU A 126 2.96 1.69 6.88
C LEU A 126 4.45 1.56 6.59
N ILE A 127 5.03 2.63 6.04
CA ILE A 127 6.49 2.83 5.96
C ILE A 127 6.90 3.77 7.09
N SER A 128 6.24 4.94 7.19
CA SER A 128 6.48 5.88 8.26
C SER A 128 5.33 6.87 8.48
N ALA A 129 5.19 7.35 9.71
CA ALA A 129 4.19 8.34 10.11
C ALA A 129 4.69 9.15 11.30
N VAL A 130 4.16 10.36 11.49
CA VAL A 130 4.39 11.16 12.70
C VAL A 130 4.10 10.31 13.95
N THR A 131 4.99 10.36 14.94
CA THR A 131 4.97 9.45 16.10
C THR A 131 3.63 9.45 16.83
N SER A 132 3.03 10.63 17.09
CA SER A 132 1.71 10.70 17.75
C SER A 132 0.58 10.14 16.89
N PHE A 133 0.69 10.24 15.56
CA PHE A 133 -0.27 9.61 14.65
C PHE A 133 -0.08 8.08 14.60
N TYR A 134 1.15 7.58 14.61
CA TYR A 134 1.43 6.15 14.77
C TYR A 134 0.85 5.60 16.09
N ASP A 135 1.07 6.30 17.20
CA ASP A 135 0.53 5.90 18.51
C ASP A 135 -1.00 5.83 18.48
N LEU A 136 -1.66 6.77 17.81
CA LEU A 136 -3.11 6.75 17.60
C LEU A 136 -3.53 5.49 16.83
N MET A 137 -2.89 5.19 15.69
CA MET A 137 -3.17 3.99 14.90
C MET A 137 -3.00 2.72 15.72
N LYS A 138 -1.98 2.64 16.59
CA LYS A 138 -1.77 1.49 17.47
C LYS A 138 -2.88 1.29 18.50
N GLU A 139 -3.49 2.36 19.01
CA GLU A 139 -4.67 2.23 19.88
C GLU A 139 -5.90 1.77 19.08
N TYR A 140 -6.10 2.24 17.85
CA TYR A 140 -7.17 1.75 16.96
C TYR A 140 -6.99 0.28 16.55
N GLU A 141 -5.77 -0.16 16.29
CA GLU A 141 -5.45 -1.56 16.01
C GLU A 141 -5.79 -2.46 17.21
N LYS A 142 -5.46 -2.04 18.44
CA LYS A 142 -5.81 -2.78 19.67
C LYS A 142 -7.31 -2.94 19.87
N GLU A 143 -8.08 -1.93 19.46
CA GLU A 143 -9.55 -1.95 19.51
C GLU A 143 -10.18 -2.69 18.32
N GLY A 144 -9.36 -3.26 17.42
CA GLY A 144 -9.81 -4.11 16.32
C GLY A 144 -10.40 -3.37 15.13
N TYR A 145 -10.18 -2.05 15.02
CA TYR A 145 -10.68 -1.25 13.89
C TYR A 145 -9.90 -1.51 12.62
N MET A 146 -8.62 -1.82 12.75
CA MET A 146 -7.71 -1.90 11.61
C MET A 146 -6.50 -2.78 11.95
N THR A 147 -5.67 -3.07 10.94
CA THR A 147 -4.35 -3.71 11.11
C THR A 147 -3.29 -2.86 10.44
N ILE A 148 -2.22 -2.55 11.18
CA ILE A 148 -1.02 -1.93 10.61
C ILE A 148 -0.16 -3.04 10.05
N GLN A 149 -0.03 -3.06 8.72
CA GLN A 149 0.86 -3.94 8.00
C GLN A 149 2.20 -3.22 7.80
N PRO A 150 3.30 -3.67 8.42
CA PRO A 150 4.61 -3.08 8.17
C PRO A 150 5.00 -3.24 6.70
N TRP A 151 5.39 -2.15 6.04
CA TRP A 151 5.89 -2.14 4.68
C TRP A 151 7.37 -1.75 4.69
N ILE A 152 8.22 -2.75 4.49
CA ILE A 152 9.65 -2.65 4.70
C ILE A 152 10.29 -1.87 3.55
N LYS A 153 11.18 -0.95 3.91
CA LYS A 153 12.07 -0.24 3.00
C LYS A 153 13.00 -1.22 2.26
N VAL A 154 13.11 -1.07 0.95
CA VAL A 154 14.05 -1.88 0.15
C VAL A 154 15.46 -1.34 0.37
N THR A 155 16.38 -2.24 0.71
CA THR A 155 17.80 -1.96 0.86
C THR A 155 18.59 -3.08 0.20
N PHE A 156 19.67 -2.74 -0.48
CA PHE A 156 20.61 -3.70 -1.07
C PHE A 156 21.96 -3.64 -0.32
N PRO A 157 22.14 -4.40 0.77
CA PRO A 157 23.40 -4.39 1.52
C PRO A 157 24.60 -4.72 0.61
N GLY A 158 25.64 -3.89 0.69
CA GLY A 158 26.85 -4.06 -0.10
C GLY A 158 26.76 -3.61 -1.56
N VAL A 159 25.63 -3.04 -2.00
CA VAL A 159 25.48 -2.43 -3.33
C VAL A 159 25.52 -0.90 -3.17
N PRO A 160 26.44 -0.20 -3.86
CA PRO A 160 26.48 1.25 -3.84
C PRO A 160 25.19 1.86 -4.40
N ILE A 161 24.72 2.95 -3.80
CA ILE A 161 23.52 3.68 -4.28
C ILE A 161 23.65 4.17 -5.72
N THR A 162 24.88 4.44 -6.18
CA THR A 162 25.18 4.80 -7.58
C THR A 162 24.97 3.65 -8.57
N THR A 163 24.87 2.40 -8.08
CA THR A 163 24.61 1.20 -8.89
C THR A 163 23.13 0.85 -8.87
N ALA A 164 22.51 0.85 -7.69
CA ALA A 164 21.09 0.61 -7.51
C ALA A 164 20.57 1.47 -6.36
N ASP A 165 19.67 2.39 -6.67
CA ASP A 165 19.06 3.30 -5.70
C ASP A 165 17.61 2.89 -5.42
N PRO A 166 17.36 1.96 -4.48
CA PRO A 166 16.01 1.49 -4.18
C PRO A 166 15.12 2.58 -3.55
N HIS A 167 15.71 3.71 -3.15
CA HIS A 167 14.98 4.84 -2.58
C HIS A 167 14.34 5.68 -3.69
N ASN A 168 15.10 5.93 -4.75
CA ASN A 168 14.68 6.84 -5.82
C ASN A 168 14.05 6.14 -7.02
N GLU A 169 14.41 4.89 -7.23
CA GLU A 169 14.11 4.16 -8.46
C GLU A 169 13.07 3.05 -8.26
N ILE A 170 12.26 3.16 -7.20
CA ILE A 170 11.06 2.36 -6.96
C ILE A 170 9.82 3.26 -7.07
N GLU A 171 8.91 2.92 -7.99
CA GLU A 171 7.69 3.68 -8.22
C GLU A 171 6.77 3.70 -6.98
N PHE A 172 6.25 4.86 -6.61
CA PHE A 172 5.16 5.04 -5.63
C PHE A 172 5.33 4.27 -4.31
N ARG A 173 6.57 4.08 -3.84
CA ARG A 173 6.91 3.26 -2.65
C ARG A 173 6.50 1.79 -2.77
N ASN A 174 6.58 1.27 -3.98
CA ASN A 174 6.21 -0.10 -4.31
C ASN A 174 4.73 -0.42 -4.03
N GLN A 175 3.85 0.53 -4.39
CA GLN A 175 2.40 0.41 -4.17
C GLN A 175 1.80 -0.82 -4.87
N ALA A 176 2.27 -1.16 -6.07
CA ALA A 176 1.83 -2.35 -6.80
C ALA A 176 2.12 -3.65 -6.03
N ALA A 177 3.35 -3.82 -5.50
CA ALA A 177 3.66 -5.00 -4.69
C ALA A 177 2.90 -5.01 -3.36
N CYS A 178 2.66 -3.84 -2.75
CA CYS A 178 1.86 -3.69 -1.54
C CYS A 178 0.42 -4.17 -1.74
N GLN A 179 -0.23 -3.72 -2.81
CA GLN A 179 -1.61 -4.12 -3.12
C GLN A 179 -1.67 -5.61 -3.51
N THR A 180 -0.67 -6.11 -4.24
CA THR A 180 -0.54 -7.54 -4.54
C THR A 180 -0.38 -8.38 -3.28
N ASP A 181 0.46 -7.94 -2.34
CA ASP A 181 0.62 -8.58 -1.04
C ASP A 181 -0.72 -8.66 -0.29
N CYS A 182 -1.47 -7.57 -0.26
CA CYS A 182 -2.78 -7.54 0.38
C CYS A 182 -3.77 -8.51 -0.28
N LEU A 183 -3.83 -8.52 -1.61
CA LEU A 183 -4.66 -9.46 -2.37
C LEU A 183 -4.31 -10.90 -2.01
N LEU A 184 -3.03 -11.27 -2.02
CA LEU A 184 -2.59 -12.62 -1.72
C LEU A 184 -2.85 -13.02 -0.26
N GLN A 185 -2.75 -12.08 0.68
CA GLN A 185 -3.06 -12.31 2.08
C GLN A 185 -4.54 -12.60 2.33
N PHE A 186 -5.44 -11.99 1.55
CA PHE A 186 -6.88 -12.02 1.84
C PHE A 186 -7.74 -12.72 0.78
N LYS A 187 -7.24 -13.06 -0.40
CA LYS A 187 -8.07 -13.65 -1.49
C LYS A 187 -8.82 -14.93 -1.10
N GLU A 188 -8.30 -15.72 -0.15
CA GLU A 188 -8.93 -16.96 0.32
C GLU A 188 -9.80 -16.76 1.58
N SER A 189 -9.69 -15.60 2.23
CA SER A 189 -10.33 -15.32 3.51
C SER A 189 -11.32 -14.15 3.48
N ALA A 190 -11.21 -13.26 2.50
CA ALA A 190 -12.14 -12.18 2.23
C ALA A 190 -13.08 -12.53 1.07
N ARG A 191 -14.32 -12.05 1.10
CA ARG A 191 -15.23 -12.17 -0.07
C ARG A 191 -14.94 -11.09 -1.11
N PHE A 192 -14.55 -9.90 -0.65
CA PHE A 192 -14.13 -8.78 -1.48
C PHE A 192 -12.88 -8.11 -0.90
N VAL A 193 -12.00 -7.66 -1.79
CA VAL A 193 -10.79 -6.89 -1.46
C VAL A 193 -10.81 -5.60 -2.27
N THR A 194 -10.65 -4.47 -1.61
CA THR A 194 -10.63 -3.14 -2.22
C THR A 194 -9.26 -2.50 -2.02
N PHE A 195 -8.76 -1.74 -3.00
CA PHE A 195 -7.49 -1.01 -2.91
C PHE A 195 -7.78 0.49 -2.99
N LEU A 196 -7.40 1.24 -1.95
CA LEU A 196 -7.68 2.68 -1.83
C LEU A 196 -6.47 3.42 -1.24
N ASP A 197 -6.35 4.71 -1.49
CA ASP A 197 -5.47 5.58 -0.72
C ASP A 197 -6.15 6.03 0.58
N LEU A 198 -5.39 6.57 1.54
CA LEU A 198 -5.94 6.98 2.86
C LEU A 198 -6.93 8.14 2.76
N ASP A 199 -6.75 9.00 1.76
CA ASP A 199 -7.60 10.13 1.44
C ASP A 199 -8.74 9.77 0.47
N ASP A 200 -8.86 8.50 0.07
CA ASP A 200 -10.02 7.97 -0.61
C ASP A 200 -10.96 7.28 0.37
N VAL A 201 -12.25 7.58 0.26
CA VAL A 201 -13.30 6.98 1.08
C VAL A 201 -14.43 6.52 0.15
N LEU A 202 -14.77 5.23 0.24
CA LEU A 202 -15.91 4.65 -0.47
C LEU A 202 -17.14 4.62 0.45
N ILE A 203 -18.29 5.13 0.02
CA ILE A 203 -19.53 5.13 0.81
C ILE A 203 -20.61 4.36 0.05
N PRO A 204 -21.19 3.28 0.62
CA PRO A 204 -22.28 2.54 -0.01
C PRO A 204 -23.50 3.43 -0.29
N ARG A 205 -24.16 3.20 -1.44
CA ARG A 205 -25.32 3.96 -1.92
C ARG A 205 -26.56 3.11 -2.13
N ILE A 206 -26.41 1.81 -2.41
CA ILE A 206 -27.52 0.92 -2.79
C ILE A 206 -27.77 -0.19 -1.75
N ALA A 207 -26.90 -0.31 -0.74
CA ALA A 207 -27.06 -1.24 0.36
C ALA A 207 -26.43 -0.68 1.66
N PRO A 208 -26.88 -1.15 2.84
CA PRO A 208 -26.39 -0.68 4.14
C PRO A 208 -24.98 -1.16 4.49
N THR A 209 -24.38 -2.09 3.74
CA THR A 209 -23.02 -2.59 3.99
C THR A 209 -22.25 -2.76 2.68
N TYR A 210 -20.91 -2.73 2.73
CA TYR A 210 -20.10 -2.97 1.53
C TYR A 210 -20.36 -4.34 0.93
N VAL A 211 -20.53 -5.37 1.76
CA VAL A 211 -20.69 -6.74 1.26
C VAL A 211 -22.01 -6.92 0.50
N GLU A 212 -23.09 -6.32 0.98
CA GLU A 212 -24.38 -6.33 0.28
C GLU A 212 -24.34 -5.46 -0.98
N GLU A 213 -23.66 -4.32 -0.93
CA GLU A 213 -23.49 -3.45 -2.09
C GLU A 213 -22.72 -4.16 -3.20
N PHE A 214 -21.56 -4.73 -2.88
CA PHE A 214 -20.74 -5.44 -3.85
C PHE A 214 -21.46 -6.66 -4.40
N GLN A 215 -22.22 -7.40 -3.58
CA GLN A 215 -23.07 -8.48 -4.11
C GLN A 215 -24.10 -7.97 -5.10
N LYS A 216 -24.83 -6.89 -4.79
CA LYS A 216 -25.82 -6.31 -5.71
C LYS A 216 -25.19 -5.82 -7.02
N LEU A 217 -23.99 -5.23 -6.94
CA LEU A 217 -23.27 -4.75 -8.12
C LEU A 217 -22.75 -5.88 -9.02
N MET A 218 -22.48 -7.05 -8.44
CA MET A 218 -21.98 -8.23 -9.13
C MET A 218 -23.12 -9.18 -9.57
N ASP A 219 -24.31 -9.05 -8.97
CA ASP A 219 -25.46 -9.90 -9.27
C ASP A 219 -25.86 -9.80 -10.76
N GLY A 220 -26.19 -10.95 -11.35
CA GLY A 220 -26.49 -11.07 -12.78
C GLY A 220 -25.31 -10.85 -13.74
N LYS A 221 -24.10 -10.52 -13.26
CA LYS A 221 -22.91 -10.33 -14.10
C LYS A 221 -22.06 -11.60 -14.15
N ASN A 222 -21.95 -12.20 -15.33
CA ASN A 222 -21.09 -13.36 -15.53
C ASN A 222 -19.61 -12.96 -15.59
N LYS A 223 -18.78 -13.62 -14.76
CA LYS A 223 -17.29 -13.54 -14.79
C LYS A 223 -16.70 -12.14 -14.51
N LEU A 224 -17.30 -11.35 -13.63
CA LEU A 224 -16.71 -10.08 -13.20
C LEU A 224 -15.57 -10.36 -12.20
N ALA A 225 -14.34 -9.94 -12.53
CA ALA A 225 -13.16 -10.14 -11.69
C ALA A 225 -12.87 -8.96 -10.76
N TYR A 226 -13.23 -7.74 -11.18
CA TYR A 226 -13.03 -6.50 -10.43
C TYR A 226 -14.05 -5.43 -10.84
N MET A 227 -14.17 -4.38 -10.02
CA MET A 227 -14.95 -3.18 -10.32
C MET A 227 -14.06 -1.95 -10.09
N THR A 228 -14.29 -0.90 -10.86
CA THR A 228 -13.63 0.40 -10.69
C THR A 228 -14.66 1.46 -10.33
N TYR A 229 -14.30 2.35 -9.43
CA TYR A 229 -15.14 3.49 -9.05
C TYR A 229 -14.57 4.78 -9.64
N HIS A 230 -15.44 5.69 -10.06
CA HIS A 230 -15.03 7.03 -10.40
C HIS A 230 -14.71 7.80 -9.12
N LYS A 231 -13.60 8.54 -9.13
CA LYS A 231 -13.18 9.38 -8.02
C LYS A 231 -13.83 10.75 -8.13
N GLU A 232 -14.45 11.19 -7.04
CA GLU A 232 -14.93 12.56 -6.87
C GLU A 232 -14.02 13.27 -5.87
N ASN A 233 -13.56 14.47 -6.24
CA ASN A 233 -12.65 15.23 -5.41
C ASN A 233 -13.44 16.23 -4.55
N TYR A 234 -13.23 16.19 -3.24
CA TYR A 234 -13.86 17.10 -2.29
C TYR A 234 -12.80 17.90 -1.53
N ASP A 235 -13.02 19.20 -1.42
CA ASP A 235 -12.28 20.05 -0.50
C ASP A 235 -12.98 19.99 0.88
N VAL A 236 -12.18 19.96 1.93
CA VAL A 236 -12.66 19.88 3.31
C VAL A 236 -11.87 20.80 4.22
N THR A 237 -12.56 21.51 5.10
CA THR A 237 -11.89 22.34 6.10
C THR A 237 -11.33 21.47 7.23
N THR A 238 -10.00 21.39 7.31
CA THR A 238 -9.32 20.64 8.38
C THR A 238 -9.24 21.44 9.68
N MET A 239 -9.32 20.76 10.82
CA MET A 239 -9.18 21.39 12.13
C MET A 239 -7.73 21.40 12.59
N ARG A 240 -7.24 22.55 13.04
CA ARG A 240 -5.89 22.65 13.64
C ARG A 240 -5.83 22.06 15.03
N ASP A 241 -6.87 22.30 15.82
CA ASP A 241 -6.97 21.81 17.19
C ASP A 241 -7.69 20.46 17.19
N SER A 242 -6.97 19.40 17.56
CA SER A 242 -7.51 18.05 17.60
C SER A 242 -8.70 17.93 18.55
N SER A 243 -8.78 18.74 19.61
CA SER A 243 -9.92 18.74 20.52
C SER A 243 -11.23 19.19 19.86
N LYS A 244 -11.14 19.96 18.77
CA LYS A 244 -12.27 20.48 18.01
C LYS A 244 -12.63 19.63 16.79
N PHE A 245 -11.88 18.56 16.53
CA PHE A 245 -12.18 17.65 15.43
C PHE A 245 -13.56 17.00 15.63
N SER A 246 -14.33 16.92 14.54
CA SER A 246 -15.65 16.29 14.48
C SER A 246 -15.89 15.83 13.05
N LEU A 247 -16.40 14.60 12.90
CA LEU A 247 -16.86 14.06 11.63
C LEU A 247 -18.10 14.81 11.15
N THR A 248 -19.00 15.18 12.06
CA THR A 248 -20.17 16.02 11.73
C THR A 248 -19.75 17.33 11.07
N ASN A 249 -18.77 18.04 11.64
CA ASN A 249 -18.25 19.27 11.05
C ASN A 249 -17.52 18.99 9.73
N MET A 250 -16.77 17.89 9.64
CA MET A 250 -16.07 17.52 8.41
C MET A 250 -17.05 17.30 7.25
N PHE A 251 -18.11 16.51 7.46
CA PHE A 251 -19.17 16.28 6.47
C PHE A 251 -19.98 17.53 6.13
N ALA A 252 -20.21 18.42 7.10
CA ALA A 252 -20.96 19.66 6.89
C ALA A 252 -20.22 20.67 6.00
N ASN A 253 -18.88 20.56 5.89
CA ASN A 253 -18.03 21.47 5.13
C ASN A 253 -17.36 20.78 3.93
N LEU A 254 -17.92 19.67 3.43
CA LEU A 254 -17.45 19.06 2.18
C LEU A 254 -17.92 19.90 0.99
N GLU A 255 -16.97 20.32 0.17
CA GLU A 255 -17.23 21.08 -1.05
C GLU A 255 -16.72 20.26 -2.25
N LEU A 256 -17.63 19.93 -3.18
CA LEU A 256 -17.25 19.22 -4.38
C LEU A 256 -16.37 20.13 -5.26
N LYS A 257 -15.16 19.67 -5.57
CA LYS A 257 -14.30 20.28 -6.58
C LYS A 257 -14.73 19.75 -7.94
N HIS A 258 -15.14 20.65 -8.85
CA HIS A 258 -15.62 20.25 -10.18
C HIS A 258 -14.71 19.19 -10.84
N LEU A 259 -15.34 18.14 -11.40
CA LEU A 259 -14.68 17.00 -12.04
C LEU A 259 -13.62 17.46 -13.05
N THR A 260 -12.34 17.21 -12.78
CA THR A 260 -11.26 17.47 -13.76
C THR A 260 -10.50 16.23 -14.23
N ASP A 261 -10.87 15.03 -13.79
CA ASP A 261 -10.17 13.82 -14.23
C ASP A 261 -11.01 13.01 -15.22
N GLN A 262 -10.89 13.38 -16.51
CA GLN A 262 -11.07 12.40 -17.59
C GLN A 262 -9.84 11.48 -17.60
N GLN A 263 -9.77 10.51 -16.68
CA GLN A 263 -8.87 9.39 -16.88
C GLN A 263 -9.37 8.61 -18.10
N SER A 264 -8.47 8.41 -19.08
CA SER A 264 -8.72 7.62 -20.28
C SER A 264 -9.24 6.23 -19.90
N THR A 265 -10.52 5.99 -20.11
CA THR A 265 -11.09 4.65 -20.02
C THR A 265 -10.48 3.82 -21.14
N ASN A 266 -9.76 2.75 -20.80
CA ASN A 266 -9.55 1.66 -21.75
C ASN A 266 -10.94 1.24 -22.27
N GLU A 267 -11.14 1.24 -23.59
CA GLU A 267 -12.44 1.04 -24.26
C GLU A 267 -13.13 -0.30 -23.92
N ASN A 268 -12.46 -1.21 -23.22
CA ASN A 268 -12.95 -2.53 -22.83
C ASN A 268 -13.31 -2.68 -21.35
N VAL A 269 -13.28 -1.60 -20.55
CA VAL A 269 -13.69 -1.63 -19.14
C VAL A 269 -14.94 -0.78 -19.01
N GLU A 270 -16.11 -1.40 -18.85
CA GLU A 270 -17.33 -0.69 -18.46
C GLU A 270 -17.29 -0.46 -16.94
N PRO A 271 -16.96 0.75 -16.46
CA PRO A 271 -17.12 1.05 -15.04
C PRO A 271 -18.61 0.95 -14.69
N PRO A 272 -18.98 0.51 -13.49
CA PRO A 272 -20.31 0.81 -12.97
C PRO A 272 -20.46 2.33 -12.90
N LEU A 273 -21.08 2.92 -13.95
CA LEU A 273 -21.46 4.32 -14.03
C LEU A 273 -22.58 4.60 -13.04
N TYR A 274 -22.23 4.74 -11.76
CA TYR A 274 -23.08 5.38 -10.75
C TYR A 274 -22.65 6.83 -10.56
N TYR A 275 -22.50 7.56 -11.67
CA TYR A 275 -22.51 9.01 -11.62
C TYR A 275 -23.95 9.46 -11.46
N ASP A 276 -24.41 9.51 -10.21
CA ASP A 276 -25.65 10.20 -9.90
C ASP A 276 -25.29 11.68 -9.72
N ASN A 277 -25.53 12.49 -10.76
CA ASN A 277 -25.40 13.96 -10.70
C ASN A 277 -26.48 14.59 -9.79
N SER A 278 -26.89 13.88 -8.73
CA SER A 278 -27.93 14.32 -7.81
C SER A 278 -27.35 15.12 -6.66
N SER A 279 -28.19 16.02 -6.17
CA SER A 279 -28.00 16.69 -4.88
C SER A 279 -28.26 15.76 -3.68
N ALA A 280 -28.28 14.43 -3.87
CA ALA A 280 -28.55 13.50 -2.78
C ALA A 280 -27.38 13.53 -1.80
N ARG A 281 -27.67 13.68 -0.50
CA ARG A 281 -26.65 13.68 0.54
C ARG A 281 -25.80 12.42 0.46
N ILE A 282 -24.48 12.57 0.48
CA ILE A 282 -23.49 11.48 0.37
C ILE A 282 -23.72 10.43 1.47
N ILE A 283 -24.11 10.90 2.65
CA ILE A 283 -24.40 10.10 3.84
C ILE A 283 -25.58 10.75 4.60
N THR A 284 -26.40 9.95 5.28
CA THR A 284 -27.55 10.49 6.01
C THR A 284 -27.11 11.16 7.33
N SER A 285 -27.89 12.11 7.83
CA SER A 285 -27.60 12.78 9.11
C SER A 285 -27.56 11.81 10.29
N LYS A 286 -28.40 10.76 10.25
CA LYS A 286 -28.37 9.68 11.25
C LYS A 286 -27.04 8.94 11.22
N GLU A 287 -26.57 8.59 10.02
CA GLU A 287 -25.31 7.86 9.87
C GLU A 287 -24.09 8.69 10.26
N ILE A 288 -24.09 9.99 9.98
CA ILE A 288 -23.07 10.93 10.45
C ILE A 288 -23.03 10.94 11.99
N GLN A 289 -24.20 10.99 12.64
CA GLN A 289 -24.26 10.98 14.11
C GLN A 289 -23.69 9.68 14.68
N GLU A 290 -24.01 8.53 14.10
CA GLU A 290 -23.46 7.23 14.52
C GLU A 290 -21.93 7.17 14.36
N LEU A 291 -21.37 7.79 13.32
CA LEU A 291 -19.92 7.91 13.14
C LEU A 291 -19.29 8.82 14.19
N GLU A 292 -19.91 9.97 14.47
CA GLU A 292 -19.46 10.89 15.50
C GLU A 292 -19.50 10.24 16.89
N ASP A 293 -20.56 9.48 17.21
CA ASP A 293 -20.69 8.78 18.49
C ASP A 293 -19.59 7.71 18.67
N ASP A 294 -19.28 6.92 17.63
CA ASP A 294 -18.19 5.93 17.68
C ASP A 294 -16.81 6.61 17.81
N LEU A 295 -16.60 7.75 17.14
CA LEU A 295 -15.41 8.57 17.31
C LEU A 295 -15.28 9.09 18.74
N ARG A 296 -16.34 9.66 19.32
CA ARG A 296 -16.32 10.23 20.68
C ARG A 296 -16.01 9.15 21.72
N LYS A 297 -16.63 7.98 21.59
CA LYS A 297 -16.33 6.80 22.41
C LYS A 297 -14.85 6.43 22.39
N MET A 298 -14.20 6.53 21.23
CA MET A 298 -12.75 6.27 21.11
C MET A 298 -11.92 7.38 21.75
N ILE A 299 -12.26 8.65 21.50
CA ILE A 299 -11.53 9.81 22.05
C ILE A 299 -11.58 9.85 23.58
N GLU A 300 -12.70 9.44 24.18
CA GLU A 300 -12.89 9.40 25.64
C GLU A 300 -11.99 8.39 26.36
N LYS A 301 -11.39 7.43 25.64
CA LYS A 301 -10.44 6.49 26.24
C LYS A 301 -9.20 7.23 26.76
N PRO A 302 -8.75 6.99 28.00
CA PRO A 302 -7.66 7.76 28.62
C PRO A 302 -6.34 7.79 27.84
N ARG A 303 -6.01 6.71 27.12
CA ARG A 303 -4.79 6.65 26.29
C ARG A 303 -4.93 7.48 25.02
N ILE A 304 -6.06 7.34 24.32
CA ILE A 304 -6.34 8.07 23.08
C ILE A 304 -6.45 9.57 23.38
N SER A 305 -7.15 9.98 24.43
CA SER A 305 -7.25 11.39 24.84
C SER A 305 -5.89 12.06 25.04
N LYS A 306 -4.92 11.34 25.66
CA LYS A 306 -3.54 11.82 25.84
C LYS A 306 -2.73 11.90 24.55
N ILE A 307 -3.03 11.05 23.57
CA ILE A 307 -2.40 11.09 22.24
C ILE A 307 -2.99 12.23 21.42
N TYR A 308 -4.31 12.43 21.52
CA TYR A 308 -5.05 13.45 20.79
C TYR A 308 -4.47 14.85 20.99
N SER A 309 -4.13 15.22 22.22
CA SER A 309 -3.52 16.52 22.54
C SER A 309 -2.11 16.71 21.96
N LYS A 310 -1.48 15.65 21.44
CA LYS A 310 -0.16 15.64 20.80
C LYS A 310 -0.22 15.45 19.29
N LEU A 311 -1.42 15.33 18.70
CA LEU A 311 -1.56 15.24 17.25
C LEU A 311 -1.11 16.55 16.60
N PRO A 312 -0.48 16.49 15.41
CA PRO A 312 0.00 17.68 14.73
C PRO A 312 -1.16 18.59 14.36
N ASN A 313 -0.95 19.89 14.52
CA ASN A 313 -1.95 20.94 14.27
C ASN A 313 -1.84 21.60 12.90
N ASN A 314 -0.86 21.18 12.12
CA ASN A 314 -0.59 21.60 10.76
C ASN A 314 -0.05 20.41 9.95
N HIS A 315 -0.10 20.54 8.63
CA HIS A 315 0.53 19.58 7.74
C HIS A 315 1.89 20.10 7.31
N TYR A 316 2.96 19.70 8.00
CA TYR A 316 4.32 20.13 7.66
C TYR A 316 4.92 19.35 6.48
N TYR A 317 4.70 18.03 6.43
CA TYR A 317 5.29 17.12 5.44
C TYR A 317 4.37 16.85 4.25
N ARG A 318 3.04 16.87 4.41
CA ARG A 318 2.08 16.53 3.36
C ARG A 318 2.28 17.39 2.12
N ASP A 319 2.33 18.70 2.27
CA ASP A 319 2.43 19.62 1.13
C ASP A 319 3.80 19.49 0.44
N LEU A 320 4.86 19.19 1.20
CA LEU A 320 6.18 18.89 0.63
C LEU A 320 6.17 17.61 -0.20
N VAL A 321 5.51 16.56 0.29
CA VAL A 321 5.35 15.29 -0.43
C VAL A 321 4.54 15.49 -1.71
N VAL A 322 3.40 16.18 -1.64
CA VAL A 322 2.52 16.45 -2.79
C VAL A 322 3.25 17.27 -3.86
N ASN A 323 3.92 18.35 -3.47
CA ASN A 323 4.68 19.18 -4.41
C ASN A 323 5.79 18.40 -5.10
N CYS A 324 6.50 17.55 -4.36
CA CYS A 324 7.56 16.72 -4.91
C CYS A 324 7.04 15.72 -5.97
N TYR A 325 5.91 15.05 -5.72
CA TYR A 325 5.29 14.18 -6.72
C TYR A 325 4.84 14.95 -7.96
N ASN A 326 4.25 16.13 -7.77
CA ASN A 326 3.82 16.99 -8.87
C ASN A 326 4.99 17.45 -9.73
N ASP A 327 6.08 17.91 -9.12
CA ASP A 327 7.26 18.43 -9.83
C ASP A 327 8.04 17.38 -10.61
N ARG A 328 7.84 16.09 -10.32
CA ARG A 328 8.61 14.97 -10.89
C ARG A 328 7.82 14.08 -11.83
N TYR A 329 6.53 13.91 -11.55
CA TYR A 329 5.70 12.92 -12.23
C TYR A 329 4.40 13.55 -12.71
N TYR A 330 3.48 13.91 -11.81
CA TYR A 330 2.10 14.25 -12.20
C TYR A 330 2.00 15.45 -13.15
N ARG A 331 2.83 16.49 -12.99
CA ARG A 331 2.81 17.64 -13.93
C ARG A 331 3.20 17.24 -15.36
N TYR A 332 4.06 16.25 -15.52
CA TYR A 332 4.49 15.78 -16.84
C TYR A 332 3.51 14.75 -17.40
N ASP A 333 3.05 13.83 -16.55
CA ASP A 333 2.05 12.82 -16.88
C ASP A 333 0.75 13.46 -17.38
N HIS A 334 0.17 14.40 -16.62
CA HIS A 334 -1.05 15.11 -16.99
C HIS A 334 -0.87 16.00 -18.24
N ALA A 335 0.37 16.36 -18.58
CA ALA A 335 0.69 17.12 -19.78
C ALA A 335 1.08 16.23 -20.97
N GLY A 336 1.05 14.89 -20.82
CA GLY A 336 1.48 13.93 -21.85
C GLY A 336 2.99 13.94 -22.15
N ARG A 337 3.80 14.54 -21.27
CA ARG A 337 5.26 14.74 -21.48
C ARG A 337 6.08 13.59 -20.88
N ILE A 338 5.85 12.38 -21.40
CA ILE A 338 6.38 11.14 -20.83
C ILE A 338 7.92 11.14 -20.69
N GLY A 339 8.64 11.69 -21.68
CA GLY A 339 10.10 11.75 -21.66
C GLY A 339 10.70 12.68 -20.60
N GLU A 340 9.90 13.53 -19.95
CA GLU A 340 10.34 14.41 -18.87
C GLU A 340 10.01 13.85 -17.47
N MET A 341 9.25 12.75 -17.41
CA MET A 341 8.90 12.10 -16.15
C MET A 341 10.14 11.51 -15.48
N LYS A 342 10.23 11.65 -14.16
CA LYS A 342 11.23 10.98 -13.33
C LYS A 342 10.54 9.95 -12.45
N CYS A 343 11.27 8.91 -12.04
CA CYS A 343 10.70 7.85 -11.22
C CYS A 343 10.00 8.44 -9.98
N PRO A 344 8.71 8.14 -9.73
CA PRO A 344 7.97 8.71 -8.61
C PRO A 344 8.32 8.02 -7.28
N GLY A 345 9.61 7.91 -6.96
CA GLY A 345 10.10 7.52 -5.63
C GLY A 345 10.14 8.75 -4.71
N PRO A 346 9.58 8.69 -3.47
CA PRO A 346 9.46 9.85 -2.59
C PRO A 346 10.77 10.30 -1.94
N HIS A 347 11.90 9.63 -2.19
CA HIS A 347 13.12 9.85 -1.43
C HIS A 347 13.98 11.03 -1.92
N LEU A 348 13.74 11.55 -3.14
CA LEU A 348 14.35 12.79 -3.65
C LEU A 348 13.70 14.06 -3.11
N CYS A 349 12.60 13.93 -2.37
CA CYS A 349 11.96 15.04 -1.70
C CYS A 349 12.81 15.39 -0.46
N GLY A 350 13.82 16.25 -0.62
CA GLY A 350 14.66 16.70 0.48
C GLY A 350 13.83 17.46 1.51
N PHE A 351 13.35 16.77 2.55
CA PHE A 351 12.58 17.41 3.61
C PHE A 351 13.50 18.01 4.66
N HIS A 352 13.32 19.29 4.94
CA HIS A 352 13.86 19.89 6.16
C HIS A 352 13.17 19.23 7.36
N GLN A 353 13.96 18.81 8.35
CA GLN A 353 13.39 18.20 9.56
C GLN A 353 12.80 19.28 10.46
N HIS A 354 11.68 18.96 11.12
CA HIS A 354 11.10 19.82 12.13
C HIS A 354 11.57 19.37 13.53
N PRO A 355 12.16 20.25 14.36
CA PRO A 355 12.83 19.86 15.61
C PRO A 355 11.87 19.29 16.68
N LYS A 356 10.56 19.48 16.51
CA LYS A 356 9.52 18.99 17.43
C LYS A 356 8.65 17.88 16.86
N ILE A 357 8.82 17.51 15.58
CA ILE A 357 8.03 16.45 14.95
C ILE A 357 8.97 15.31 14.63
N THR A 358 8.70 14.15 15.21
CA THR A 358 9.42 12.91 14.94
C THR A 358 8.48 11.93 14.25
N CYS A 359 9.05 10.99 13.51
CA CYS A 359 8.30 9.93 12.85
C CYS A 359 8.74 8.57 13.37
N MET A 360 7.77 7.65 13.42
CA MET A 360 8.01 6.23 13.55
C MET A 360 8.19 5.63 12.16
N HIS A 361 9.21 4.79 12.00
CA HIS A 361 9.59 4.11 10.75
C HIS A 361 9.50 2.61 10.88
N VAL A 362 9.16 1.94 9.79
CA VAL A 362 9.33 0.50 9.63
C VAL A 362 10.74 0.21 9.17
N ASN A 363 11.45 -0.58 9.97
CA ASN A 363 12.77 -1.12 9.69
C ASN A 363 12.71 -2.65 9.68
N ALA A 364 13.78 -3.31 9.24
CA ALA A 364 13.86 -4.76 9.19
C ALA A 364 15.31 -5.25 9.24
N THR A 365 15.49 -6.52 9.59
CA THR A 365 16.77 -7.19 9.45
C THR A 365 17.03 -7.51 7.97
N HIS A 366 18.00 -6.83 7.38
CA HIS A 366 18.48 -7.13 6.03
C HIS A 366 19.56 -8.20 6.09
N ILE A 367 19.36 -9.31 5.37
CA ILE A 367 20.33 -10.42 5.36
C ILE A 367 21.44 -10.09 4.35
N PRO A 368 22.73 -10.12 4.77
CA PRO A 368 23.86 -10.00 3.86
C PRO A 368 23.81 -11.08 2.77
N MET A 369 24.05 -10.68 1.53
CA MET A 369 23.66 -11.46 0.36
C MET A 369 24.80 -12.36 -0.17
N LYS A 370 24.46 -13.57 -0.64
CA LYS A 370 25.36 -14.43 -1.43
C LYS A 370 25.07 -14.20 -2.91
N THR A 371 26.00 -13.58 -3.64
CA THR A 371 25.83 -13.28 -5.08
C THR A 371 25.49 -14.53 -5.90
N LEU A 372 24.35 -14.48 -6.60
CA LEU A 372 23.88 -15.55 -7.48
C LEU A 372 23.82 -15.08 -8.94
N HIS A 373 24.10 -15.98 -9.87
CA HIS A 373 23.98 -15.76 -11.32
C HIS A 373 22.82 -16.58 -11.90
N PRO A 374 22.05 -16.05 -12.87
CA PRO A 374 22.11 -14.67 -13.41
C PRO A 374 21.40 -13.64 -12.53
N ILE A 375 20.56 -14.09 -11.57
CA ILE A 375 19.74 -13.24 -10.71
C ILE A 375 20.25 -13.28 -9.27
N THR A 376 20.40 -12.09 -8.70
CA THR A 376 20.82 -11.85 -7.33
C THR A 376 19.60 -11.42 -6.51
N TYR A 377 19.24 -12.23 -5.50
CA TYR A 377 18.04 -12.06 -4.66
C TYR A 377 18.34 -11.31 -3.36
N TYR A 378 17.48 -10.34 -3.03
CA TYR A 378 17.52 -9.62 -1.76
C TYR A 378 16.17 -9.67 -1.06
N TYR A 379 16.20 -9.89 0.25
CA TYR A 379 15.02 -9.89 1.10
C TYR A 379 15.35 -9.36 2.50
N ALA A 380 14.30 -8.95 3.22
CA ALA A 380 14.39 -8.49 4.60
C ALA A 380 13.48 -9.36 5.48
N THR A 381 13.83 -9.50 6.75
CA THR A 381 13.09 -10.29 7.74
C THR A 381 12.84 -9.49 8.99
N ASN A 382 11.93 -9.95 9.84
CA ASN A 382 11.68 -9.38 11.17
C ASN A 382 11.41 -7.86 11.13
N PRO A 383 10.30 -7.40 10.53
CA PRO A 383 9.96 -5.97 10.56
C PRO A 383 9.76 -5.47 12.00
N TYR A 384 10.26 -4.27 12.30
CA TYR A 384 10.10 -3.60 13.58
C TYR A 384 9.99 -2.08 13.41
N PHE A 385 9.54 -1.38 14.46
CA PHE A 385 9.32 0.07 14.42
C PHE A 385 10.41 0.83 15.19
N THR A 386 10.96 1.91 14.62
CA THR A 386 11.93 2.81 15.29
C THR A 386 11.58 4.29 15.10
N GLY A 387 11.88 5.12 16.10
CA GLY A 387 11.57 6.56 16.10
C GLY A 387 12.80 7.46 16.31
N ASP A 388 13.99 6.95 15.99
CA ASP A 388 15.29 7.51 16.34
C ASP A 388 15.86 8.49 15.31
N ILE A 389 15.40 8.41 14.06
CA ILE A 389 15.99 9.18 12.96
C ILE A 389 15.26 10.49 12.66
N GLY A 390 14.04 10.71 13.12
CA GLY A 390 13.21 11.87 12.73
C GLY A 390 12.24 11.51 11.61
N CYS A 391 11.85 12.46 10.75
CA CYS A 391 10.93 12.26 9.62
C CYS A 391 11.68 12.30 8.28
N TYR A 392 12.80 11.60 8.19
CA TYR A 392 13.52 11.45 6.94
C TYR A 392 12.80 10.49 6.01
N SER A 393 13.12 10.59 4.72
CA SER A 393 12.77 9.53 3.79
C SER A 393 13.54 8.23 4.08
N HIS A 394 14.65 8.28 4.82
CA HIS A 394 15.56 7.15 5.01
C HIS A 394 16.17 7.05 6.40
#